data_AF-A0A4Y5YLA1-F1
#
_entry.id   AF-A0A4Y5YLA1-F1
#
_cell.length_a   1.000
_cell.length_b   1.000
_cell.length_c   1.000
_cell.angle_alpha   90.00
_cell.angle_beta   90.00
_cell.angle_gamma   90.00
#
_symmetry.space_group_name_H-M   'P 1'
#
loop_
_entity.id
_entity.type
_entity.pdbx_description
1 polymer ?
#
loop_
_entity_poly.entity_id
_entity_poly.type
_entity_poly.pdbx_seq_one_letter_code
_entity_poly.pdbx_strand_id
1 'polypeptide(L)'
;MVGHLPRVLTLMTVLIVALTLSGCGDERPEQIAQYQQLTQQRLNLLASSLNDNQLRNATLLKQYTSILAKRQPDLTPLLEELAKDASTEGPMFQSLTRRYKDLSNSTNFIDLDQQLAEAQNVYQAADTSLYNDMLSDPVNVVADMSKGQLARVNAISREAEALANGTDGSGAGSQLVGNPAYGSWQNNSSGTSIWAWYGMYAMFSNFTRPIGYDRWSGNRGYSYYNDVGRYRYTSPKQATSQAKTFEQTKKRFNSQGKRFDSPYAKTRTGSTSLSRQSASTPKASSTTQSASRKFRSSYSKDSSFRNSSSRTSRGVRRGK
;
A
#
# COMPACT_ATOMS: atom_id res chain seq x y z
N MET A 1 12.99 70.66 -19.38
CA MET A 1 12.85 69.58 -18.37
C MET A 1 11.91 68.49 -18.89
N VAL A 2 12.28 67.80 -19.96
CA VAL A 2 11.45 66.72 -20.57
C VAL A 2 12.41 65.59 -20.93
N GLY A 3 12.51 64.56 -20.09
CA GLY A 3 13.46 63.46 -20.33
C GLY A 3 13.56 62.42 -19.22
N HIS A 4 13.13 62.74 -17.99
CA HIS A 4 13.21 61.82 -16.86
C HIS A 4 11.97 60.91 -16.70
N LEU A 5 10.80 61.34 -17.17
CA LEU A 5 9.55 60.57 -17.07
C LEU A 5 9.60 59.20 -17.79
N PRO A 6 10.09 59.07 -19.05
CA PRO A 6 10.13 57.76 -19.72
C PRO A 6 11.14 56.81 -19.06
N ARG A 7 12.27 57.31 -18.55
CA ARG A 7 13.26 56.48 -17.83
C ARG A 7 12.74 55.91 -16.51
N VAL A 8 11.99 56.70 -15.75
CA VAL A 8 11.36 56.25 -14.49
C VAL A 8 10.27 55.22 -14.75
N LEU A 9 9.45 55.41 -15.79
CA LEU A 9 8.45 54.44 -16.20
C LEU A 9 9.10 53.11 -16.64
N THR A 10 10.17 53.16 -17.44
CA THR A 10 10.88 51.94 -17.89
C THR A 10 11.49 51.18 -16.71
N LEU A 11 12.07 51.88 -15.72
CA LEU A 11 12.61 51.28 -14.49
C LEU A 11 11.52 50.61 -13.64
N MET A 12 10.35 51.25 -13.51
CA MET A 12 9.18 50.67 -12.82
C MET A 12 8.66 49.42 -13.54
N THR A 13 8.57 49.42 -14.88
CA THR A 13 8.14 48.24 -15.63
C THR A 13 9.15 47.10 -15.51
N VAL A 14 10.46 47.38 -15.56
CA VAL A 14 11.51 46.36 -15.36
C VAL A 14 11.46 45.78 -13.95
N LEU A 15 11.22 46.60 -12.93
CA LEU A 15 11.10 46.15 -11.54
C LEU A 15 9.86 45.27 -11.34
N ILE A 16 8.72 45.64 -11.91
CA ILE A 16 7.48 44.86 -11.84
C ILE A 16 7.64 43.55 -12.61
N VAL A 17 8.25 43.57 -13.79
CA VAL A 17 8.57 42.35 -14.56
C VAL A 17 9.52 41.45 -13.77
N ALA A 18 10.58 41.99 -13.16
CA ALA A 18 11.50 41.23 -12.31
C ALA A 18 10.82 40.61 -11.08
N LEU A 19 9.89 41.33 -10.43
CA LEU A 19 9.10 40.83 -9.29
C LEU A 19 8.10 39.73 -9.72
N THR A 20 7.51 39.84 -10.91
CA THR A 20 6.64 38.80 -11.47
C THR A 20 7.41 37.57 -11.96
N LEU A 21 8.68 37.72 -12.35
CA LEU A 21 9.57 36.62 -12.76
C LEU A 21 10.02 35.76 -11.56
N SER A 22 10.15 36.35 -10.36
CA SER A 22 10.42 35.61 -9.12
C SER A 22 9.23 34.84 -8.55
N GLY A 23 8.03 35.01 -9.12
CA GLY A 23 6.80 34.26 -8.76
C GLY A 23 6.62 32.95 -9.51
N CYS A 24 7.54 32.59 -10.41
CA CYS A 24 7.55 31.30 -11.12
C CYS A 24 8.49 30.29 -10.44
N GLY A 25 8.50 30.28 -9.11
CA GLY A 25 9.24 29.31 -8.30
C GLY A 25 8.52 27.97 -8.29
N ASP A 26 9.25 26.88 -8.47
CA ASP A 26 8.72 25.54 -8.25
C ASP A 26 8.40 25.37 -6.76
N GLU A 27 7.12 25.27 -6.38
CA GLU A 27 6.66 25.15 -4.99
C GLU A 27 6.95 23.75 -4.38
N ARG A 28 7.30 22.76 -5.21
CA ARG A 28 7.45 21.35 -4.76
C ARG A 28 8.50 21.17 -3.67
N PRO A 29 9.69 21.81 -3.69
CA PRO A 29 10.68 21.70 -2.62
C PRO A 29 10.14 22.17 -1.27
N GLU A 30 9.36 23.26 -1.24
CA GLU A 30 8.74 23.75 0.00
C GLU A 30 7.68 22.78 0.52
N GLN A 31 6.85 22.23 -0.37
CA GLN A 31 5.87 21.20 -0.01
C GLN A 31 6.54 19.94 0.51
N ILE A 32 7.64 19.49 -0.10
CA ILE A 32 8.44 18.35 0.36
C ILE A 32 8.95 18.62 1.78
N ALA A 33 9.54 19.80 2.03
CA ALA A 33 10.03 20.18 3.35
C ALA A 33 8.90 20.21 4.40
N GLN A 34 7.74 20.74 4.04
CA GLN A 34 6.56 20.74 4.91
C GLN A 34 6.13 19.30 5.26
N TYR A 35 6.00 18.42 4.26
CA TYR A 35 5.64 17.03 4.51
C TYR A 35 6.70 16.28 5.30
N GLN A 36 7.99 16.58 5.14
CA GLN A 36 9.06 16.01 5.97
C GLN A 36 8.86 16.39 7.44
N GLN A 37 8.65 17.67 7.75
CA GLN A 37 8.42 18.12 9.12
C GLN A 37 7.17 17.46 9.75
N LEU A 38 6.06 17.43 9.01
CA LEU A 38 4.82 16.81 9.49
C LEU A 38 4.96 15.28 9.65
N THR A 39 5.71 14.64 8.75
CA THR A 39 5.99 13.20 8.83
C THR A 39 6.82 12.86 10.06
N GLN A 40 7.82 13.67 10.40
CA GLN A 40 8.61 13.48 11.62
C GLN A 40 7.72 13.49 12.87
N GLN A 41 6.82 14.47 12.97
CA GLN A 41 5.88 14.56 14.09
C GLN A 41 4.96 13.32 14.16
N ARG A 42 4.45 12.87 13.02
CA ARG A 42 3.61 11.66 12.95
C ARG A 42 4.36 10.38 13.28
N LEU A 43 5.60 10.22 12.81
CA LEU A 43 6.42 9.07 13.15
C LEU A 43 6.73 9.02 14.65
N ASN A 44 7.00 10.17 15.27
CA ASN A 44 7.19 10.25 16.72
C ASN A 44 5.91 9.87 17.47
N LEU A 45 4.76 10.42 17.07
CA LEU A 45 3.46 10.06 17.64
C LEU A 45 3.17 8.56 17.48
N LEU A 46 3.38 8.01 16.28
CA LEU A 46 3.18 6.60 16.00
C LEU A 46 4.10 5.72 16.85
N ALA A 47 5.36 6.10 17.02
CA ALA A 47 6.31 5.40 17.89
C ALA A 47 5.82 5.38 19.34
N SER A 48 5.43 6.54 19.88
CA SER A 48 4.84 6.63 21.22
C SER A 48 3.59 5.78 21.33
N SER A 49 2.65 5.87 20.40
CA SER A 49 1.41 5.08 20.45
C SER A 49 1.64 3.57 20.32
N LEU A 50 2.68 3.11 19.64
CA LEU A 50 3.11 1.70 19.62
C LEU A 50 3.69 1.26 20.96
N ASN A 51 4.55 2.08 21.56
CA ASN A 51 5.21 1.80 22.84
C ASN A 51 4.22 1.84 24.01
N ASP A 52 3.28 2.78 23.98
CA ASP A 52 2.25 2.99 25.00
C ASP A 52 1.03 2.05 24.82
N ASN A 53 1.08 1.12 23.85
CA ASN A 53 0.00 0.17 23.53
C ASN A 53 -1.35 0.83 23.20
N GLN A 54 -1.31 2.01 22.58
CA GLN A 54 -2.50 2.78 22.19
C GLN A 54 -3.13 2.29 20.87
N LEU A 55 -2.39 1.51 20.07
CA LEU A 55 -2.90 0.91 18.85
C LEU A 55 -3.57 -0.43 19.16
N ARG A 56 -4.90 -0.52 18.99
CA ARG A 56 -5.68 -1.73 19.25
C ARG A 56 -5.10 -2.97 18.58
N ASN A 57 -4.78 -2.88 17.28
CA ASN A 57 -4.32 -4.03 16.52
C ASN A 57 -2.87 -4.41 16.90
N ALA A 58 -2.05 -3.45 17.36
CA ALA A 58 -0.74 -3.75 17.94
C ALA A 58 -0.88 -4.56 19.24
N THR A 59 -1.77 -4.11 20.13
CA THR A 59 -2.05 -4.82 21.39
C THR A 59 -2.61 -6.22 21.16
N LEU A 60 -3.55 -6.36 20.22
CA LEU A 60 -4.09 -7.67 19.82
C LEU A 60 -3.01 -8.58 19.24
N LEU A 61 -2.10 -8.05 18.42
CA LEU A 61 -1.00 -8.84 17.86
C LEU A 61 -0.12 -9.43 18.96
N LYS A 62 0.29 -8.63 19.95
CA LYS A 62 1.08 -9.10 21.11
C LYS A 62 0.34 -10.17 21.92
N GLN A 63 -0.97 -9.98 22.13
CA GLN A 63 -1.80 -10.94 22.87
C GLN A 63 -1.95 -12.26 22.10
N TYR A 64 -2.26 -12.17 20.80
CA TYR A 64 -2.50 -13.32 19.95
C TYR A 64 -1.25 -14.17 19.78
N THR A 65 -0.09 -13.54 19.55
CA THR A 65 1.19 -14.26 19.45
C THR A 65 1.53 -14.94 20.77
N SER A 66 1.33 -14.28 21.92
CA SER A 66 1.56 -14.87 23.24
C SER A 66 0.65 -16.08 23.53
N ILE A 67 -0.64 -15.97 23.21
CA ILE A 67 -1.61 -17.07 23.38
C ILE A 67 -1.23 -18.24 22.49
N LEU A 68 -0.89 -17.98 21.22
CA LEU A 68 -0.59 -19.03 20.26
C LEU A 68 0.76 -19.70 20.54
N ALA A 69 1.77 -18.96 21.00
CA ALA A 69 3.09 -19.50 21.34
C ALA A 69 3.00 -20.54 22.48
N LYS A 70 2.13 -20.29 23.48
CA LYS A 70 1.87 -21.25 24.57
C LYS A 70 1.21 -22.54 24.08
N ARG A 71 0.45 -22.49 22.99
CA ARG A 71 -0.32 -23.63 22.46
C ARG A 71 0.41 -24.37 21.35
N GLN A 72 1.22 -23.68 20.58
CA GLN A 72 2.00 -24.22 19.46
C GLN A 72 3.46 -23.78 19.63
N PRO A 73 4.23 -24.43 20.53
CA PRO A 73 5.60 -24.04 20.85
C PRO A 73 6.52 -24.04 19.62
N ASP A 74 6.28 -24.94 18.65
CA ASP A 74 7.03 -25.03 17.39
C ASP A 74 6.98 -23.74 16.55
N LEU A 75 5.95 -22.91 16.75
CA LEU A 75 5.79 -21.63 16.05
C LEU A 75 6.37 -20.44 16.82
N THR A 76 6.84 -20.63 18.05
CA THR A 76 7.28 -19.54 18.93
C THR A 76 8.25 -18.58 18.26
N PRO A 77 9.31 -19.02 17.57
CA PRO A 77 10.26 -18.09 16.97
C PRO A 77 9.61 -17.19 15.90
N LEU A 78 8.66 -17.72 15.14
CA LEU A 78 7.91 -16.93 14.16
C LEU A 78 6.91 -15.98 14.83
N LEU A 79 6.25 -16.42 15.90
CA LEU A 79 5.27 -15.62 16.64
C LEU A 79 5.93 -14.47 17.39
N GLU A 80 7.13 -14.67 17.92
CA GLU A 80 7.96 -13.62 18.49
C GLU A 80 8.38 -12.60 17.42
N GLU A 81 8.74 -13.06 16.22
CA GLU A 81 9.03 -12.16 15.11
C GLU A 81 7.81 -11.34 14.68
N LEU A 82 6.64 -11.97 14.52
CA LEU A 82 5.38 -11.28 14.22
C LEU A 82 4.99 -10.31 15.34
N ALA A 83 5.31 -10.61 16.61
CA ALA A 83 5.03 -9.70 17.71
C ALA A 83 5.78 -8.37 17.59
N LYS A 84 6.94 -8.34 16.90
CA LYS A 84 7.71 -7.10 16.66
C LYS A 84 6.97 -6.12 15.76
N ASP A 85 6.06 -6.57 14.89
CA ASP A 85 5.21 -5.67 14.11
C ASP A 85 4.35 -4.74 14.99
N ALA A 86 4.11 -5.13 16.25
CA ALA A 86 3.41 -4.31 17.24
C ALA A 86 4.32 -3.32 17.99
N SER A 87 5.55 -3.08 17.50
CA SER A 87 6.50 -2.12 18.08
C SER A 87 7.25 -1.34 16.99
N THR A 88 8.13 -0.42 17.42
CA THR A 88 9.03 0.31 16.51
C THR A 88 10.10 -0.58 15.86
N GLU A 89 10.24 -1.83 16.33
CA GLU A 89 11.15 -2.81 15.73
C GLU A 89 10.52 -3.53 14.53
N GLY A 90 9.22 -3.36 14.32
CA GLY A 90 8.49 -3.99 13.23
C GLY A 90 9.02 -3.56 11.86
N PRO A 91 9.15 -4.48 10.89
CA PRO A 91 9.65 -4.18 9.54
C PRO A 91 8.86 -3.06 8.85
N MET A 92 7.55 -2.95 9.11
CA MET A 92 6.73 -1.88 8.55
C MET A 92 7.08 -0.49 9.12
N PHE A 93 7.27 -0.36 10.44
CA PHE A 93 7.68 0.91 11.05
C PHE A 93 9.10 1.31 10.62
N GLN A 94 10.01 0.34 10.61
CA GLN A 94 11.38 0.55 10.14
C GLN A 94 11.41 0.96 8.65
N SER A 95 10.53 0.39 7.82
CA SER A 95 10.37 0.79 6.42
C SER A 95 9.95 2.25 6.28
N LEU A 96 8.96 2.70 7.04
CA LEU A 96 8.53 4.11 7.03
C LEU A 96 9.65 5.05 7.48
N THR A 97 10.36 4.70 8.55
CA THR A 97 11.48 5.50 9.06
C THR A 97 12.60 5.63 8.03
N ARG A 98 12.93 4.54 7.32
CA ARG A 98 13.93 4.56 6.25
C ARG A 98 13.48 5.42 5.07
N ARG A 99 12.23 5.23 4.61
CA ARG A 99 11.67 6.00 3.49
C ARG A 99 11.57 7.49 3.82
N TYR A 100 11.24 7.84 5.06
CA TYR A 100 11.28 9.21 5.54
C TYR A 100 12.71 9.80 5.44
N LYS A 101 13.73 9.06 5.89
CA LYS A 101 15.13 9.49 5.75
C LYS A 101 15.53 9.64 4.27
N ASP A 102 15.08 8.74 3.40
CA ASP A 102 15.37 8.80 1.97
C ASP A 102 14.84 10.08 1.31
N LEU A 103 13.79 10.71 1.87
CA LEU A 103 13.23 11.97 1.36
C LEU A 103 14.22 13.12 1.40
N SER A 104 15.25 13.10 2.26
CA SER A 104 16.24 14.18 2.32
C SER A 104 17.23 14.14 1.16
N ASN A 105 17.25 13.06 0.37
CA ASN A 105 18.16 12.88 -0.75
C ASN A 105 17.38 12.76 -2.07
N SER A 106 17.39 13.83 -2.87
CA SER A 106 16.69 13.89 -4.15
C SER A 106 17.17 12.84 -5.16
N THR A 107 18.41 12.35 -5.06
CA THR A 107 18.97 11.32 -5.96
C THR A 107 18.30 9.94 -5.80
N ASN A 108 17.54 9.74 -4.72
CA ASN A 108 16.71 8.55 -4.55
C ASN A 108 15.47 8.51 -5.44
N PHE A 109 15.15 9.62 -6.09
CA PHE A 109 13.93 9.82 -6.88
C PHE A 109 14.31 10.19 -8.32
N ILE A 110 13.41 9.85 -9.25
CA ILE A 110 13.57 10.19 -10.67
C ILE A 110 13.44 11.71 -10.86
N ASP A 111 12.47 12.32 -10.18
CA ASP A 111 12.16 13.74 -10.25
C ASP A 111 11.53 14.23 -8.92
N LEU A 112 11.35 15.56 -8.81
CA LEU A 112 10.71 16.19 -7.67
C LEU A 112 9.24 15.78 -7.50
N ASP A 113 8.56 15.36 -8.57
CA ASP A 113 7.18 14.89 -8.49
C ASP A 113 7.08 13.55 -7.77
N GLN A 114 7.99 12.63 -8.05
CA GLN A 114 8.08 11.34 -7.37
C GLN A 114 8.48 11.53 -5.91
N GLN A 115 9.41 12.45 -5.63
CA GLN A 115 9.80 12.79 -4.26
C GLN A 115 8.65 13.39 -3.46
N LEU A 116 7.91 14.34 -4.03
CA LEU A 116 6.73 14.94 -3.39
C LEU A 116 5.64 13.89 -3.14
N ALA A 117 5.36 13.04 -4.13
CA ALA A 117 4.37 11.99 -3.96
C ALA A 117 4.80 10.96 -2.90
N GLU A 118 6.09 10.63 -2.80
CA GLU A 118 6.59 9.82 -1.69
C GLU A 118 6.45 10.53 -0.34
N ALA A 119 6.75 11.83 -0.25
CA ALA A 119 6.60 12.60 0.98
C ALA A 119 5.14 12.55 1.48
N GLN A 120 4.18 12.71 0.58
CA GLN A 120 2.74 12.56 0.86
C GLN A 120 2.38 11.14 1.30
N ASN A 121 2.92 10.12 0.63
CA ASN A 121 2.65 8.72 0.95
C ASN A 121 3.16 8.36 2.35
N VAL A 122 4.39 8.73 2.70
CA VAL A 122 4.98 8.44 4.01
C VAL A 122 4.25 9.23 5.10
N TYR A 123 3.90 10.50 4.86
CA TYR A 123 3.09 11.31 5.76
C TYR A 123 1.74 10.64 6.09
N GLN A 124 1.04 10.12 5.08
CA GLN A 124 -0.21 9.38 5.29
C GLN A 124 0.03 8.05 5.99
N ALA A 125 1.06 7.29 5.57
CA ALA A 125 1.36 5.98 6.12
C ALA A 125 1.71 6.00 7.63
N ALA A 126 2.26 7.13 8.10
CA ALA A 126 2.60 7.38 9.49
C ALA A 126 1.40 7.79 10.37
N ASP A 127 0.20 7.99 9.80
CA ASP A 127 -1.02 8.20 10.58
C ASP A 127 -1.35 6.96 11.41
N THR A 128 -1.65 7.17 12.70
CA THR A 128 -1.88 6.06 13.65
C THR A 128 -3.10 5.22 13.32
N SER A 129 -4.15 5.81 12.74
CA SER A 129 -5.37 5.07 12.35
C SER A 129 -5.09 4.19 11.13
N LEU A 130 -4.40 4.74 10.12
CA LEU A 130 -4.00 4.00 8.92
C LEU A 130 -3.01 2.88 9.25
N TYR A 131 -2.06 3.14 10.15
CA TYR A 131 -1.10 2.13 10.61
C TYR A 131 -1.76 1.04 11.44
N ASN A 132 -2.71 1.40 12.32
CA ASN A 132 -3.49 0.42 13.06
C ASN A 132 -4.26 -0.52 12.12
N ASP A 133 -4.89 0.01 11.06
CA ASP A 133 -5.54 -0.83 10.05
C ASP A 133 -4.52 -1.69 9.29
N MET A 134 -3.33 -1.18 8.98
CA MET A 134 -2.26 -1.98 8.38
C MET A 134 -1.85 -3.17 9.24
N LEU A 135 -1.84 -3.03 10.57
CA LEU A 135 -1.55 -4.11 11.50
C LEU A 135 -2.60 -5.22 11.50
N SER A 136 -3.75 -5.04 10.84
CA SER A 136 -4.70 -6.14 10.69
C SER A 136 -4.12 -7.33 9.96
N ASP A 137 -3.20 -7.10 9.01
CA ASP A 137 -2.60 -8.18 8.21
C ASP A 137 -1.81 -9.17 9.09
N PRO A 138 -0.80 -8.75 9.88
CA PRO A 138 -0.10 -9.67 10.79
C PRO A 138 -1.02 -10.24 11.89
N VAL A 139 -1.99 -9.48 12.41
CA VAL A 139 -2.98 -10.03 13.37
C VAL A 139 -3.77 -11.19 12.75
N ASN A 140 -4.22 -11.03 11.50
CA ASN A 140 -5.01 -12.03 10.80
C ASN A 140 -4.18 -13.25 10.40
N VAL A 141 -2.88 -13.09 10.16
CA VAL A 141 -1.97 -14.24 10.01
C VAL A 141 -1.97 -15.09 11.27
N VAL A 142 -1.77 -14.49 12.44
CA VAL A 142 -1.76 -15.22 13.71
C VAL A 142 -3.13 -15.82 13.99
N ALA A 143 -4.21 -15.10 13.68
CA ALA A 143 -5.57 -15.62 13.79
C ALA A 143 -5.80 -16.87 12.92
N ASP A 144 -5.32 -16.87 11.68
CA ASP A 144 -5.44 -18.01 10.79
C ASP A 144 -4.59 -19.20 11.23
N MET A 145 -3.39 -18.95 11.77
CA MET A 145 -2.53 -20.00 12.36
C MET A 145 -3.17 -20.66 13.58
N SER A 146 -4.05 -19.95 14.28
CA SER A 146 -4.81 -20.49 15.42
C SER A 146 -5.92 -21.47 15.02
N LYS A 147 -6.19 -21.64 13.72
CA LYS A 147 -7.24 -22.54 13.18
C LYS A 147 -8.64 -22.24 13.75
N GLY A 148 -8.98 -20.96 13.85
CA GLY A 148 -10.31 -20.49 14.28
C GLY A 148 -10.46 -20.22 15.79
N GLN A 149 -9.39 -20.35 16.57
CA GLN A 149 -9.42 -20.05 18.01
C GLN A 149 -9.34 -18.55 18.31
N LEU A 150 -8.71 -17.78 17.43
CA LEU A 150 -8.55 -16.34 17.53
C LEU A 150 -9.34 -15.68 16.40
N ALA A 151 -10.05 -14.59 16.71
CA ALA A 151 -10.87 -13.89 15.74
C ALA A 151 -10.03 -12.99 14.84
N ARG A 152 -10.33 -12.99 13.54
CA ARG A 152 -9.79 -11.99 12.61
C ARG A 152 -10.28 -10.59 12.96
N VAL A 153 -9.49 -9.58 12.59
CA VAL A 153 -9.77 -8.17 12.79
C VAL A 153 -9.74 -7.43 11.45
N ASN A 154 -10.59 -6.42 11.32
CA ASN A 154 -10.72 -5.59 10.11
C ASN A 154 -10.93 -6.40 8.80
N ALA A 155 -11.31 -7.67 8.92
CA ALA A 155 -11.57 -8.59 7.84
C ALA A 155 -12.76 -9.51 8.18
N ILE A 156 -13.41 -10.06 7.17
CA ILE A 156 -14.38 -11.15 7.34
C ILE A 156 -13.67 -12.46 7.75
N SER A 157 -14.46 -13.46 8.17
CA SER A 157 -13.92 -14.79 8.48
C SER A 157 -13.20 -15.40 7.27
N ARG A 158 -12.24 -16.29 7.55
CA ARG A 158 -11.46 -16.98 6.52
C ARG A 158 -12.33 -17.77 5.55
N GLU A 159 -13.36 -18.41 6.07
CA GLU A 159 -14.29 -19.23 5.30
C GLU A 159 -15.14 -18.35 4.37
N ALA A 160 -15.62 -17.20 4.86
CA ALA A 160 -16.35 -16.25 4.04
C ALA A 160 -15.46 -15.61 2.96
N GLU A 161 -14.20 -15.32 3.28
CA GLU A 161 -13.21 -14.81 2.34
C GLU A 161 -12.88 -15.82 1.23
N ALA A 162 -12.69 -17.08 1.60
CA ALA A 162 -12.44 -18.17 0.66
C ALA A 162 -13.57 -18.29 -0.36
N LEU A 163 -14.82 -18.26 0.12
CA LEU A 163 -16.01 -18.28 -0.72
C LEU A 163 -16.10 -17.03 -1.62
N ALA A 164 -15.86 -15.84 -1.06
CA ALA A 164 -16.01 -14.58 -1.78
C ALA A 164 -14.94 -14.35 -2.86
N ASN A 165 -13.73 -14.87 -2.66
CA ASN A 165 -12.59 -14.63 -3.54
C ASN A 165 -12.18 -15.86 -4.37
N GLY A 166 -12.87 -16.99 -4.22
CA GLY A 166 -12.54 -18.24 -4.91
C GLY A 166 -11.14 -18.75 -4.54
N THR A 167 -10.78 -18.63 -3.27
CA THR A 167 -9.48 -19.08 -2.76
C THR A 167 -9.65 -20.36 -1.96
N ASP A 168 -8.63 -21.22 -1.95
CA ASP A 168 -8.67 -22.49 -1.20
C ASP A 168 -8.50 -22.29 0.33
N GLY A 169 -8.85 -21.10 0.84
CA GLY A 169 -8.38 -20.61 2.13
C GLY A 169 -6.90 -20.26 2.03
N SER A 170 -6.59 -18.99 1.74
CA SER A 170 -5.22 -18.53 1.59
C SER A 170 -4.42 -18.91 2.85
N GLY A 171 -3.37 -19.73 2.70
CA GLY A 171 -2.61 -20.29 3.82
C GLY A 171 -2.09 -19.21 4.76
N ALA A 172 -1.84 -19.58 6.02
CA ALA A 172 -1.28 -18.69 7.02
C ALA A 172 -0.04 -17.95 6.46
N GLY A 173 -0.03 -16.62 6.58
CA GLY A 173 1.02 -15.75 6.04
C GLY A 173 0.71 -15.14 4.67
N SER A 174 -0.30 -15.65 3.95
CA SER A 174 -0.67 -15.15 2.62
C SER A 174 -1.03 -13.66 2.56
N GLN A 175 -1.48 -13.09 3.68
CA GLN A 175 -1.78 -11.66 3.84
C GLN A 175 -0.53 -10.78 3.74
N LEU A 176 0.65 -11.30 4.12
CA LEU A 176 1.92 -10.55 4.10
C LEU A 176 2.63 -10.65 2.75
N VAL A 177 2.23 -11.59 1.90
CA VAL A 177 2.81 -11.79 0.57
C VAL A 177 2.55 -10.56 -0.30
N GLY A 178 3.59 -10.13 -1.03
CA GLY A 178 3.56 -8.92 -1.85
C GLY A 178 3.90 -7.63 -1.09
N ASN A 179 3.95 -7.67 0.25
CA ASN A 179 4.40 -6.55 1.06
C ASN A 179 5.94 -6.56 1.19
N PRO A 180 6.64 -5.55 0.65
CA PRO A 180 8.10 -5.53 0.58
C PRO A 180 8.79 -5.36 1.94
N ALA A 181 8.04 -5.14 3.02
CA ALA A 181 8.58 -5.20 4.37
C ALA A 181 8.89 -6.63 4.82
N TYR A 182 8.21 -7.64 4.27
CA TYR A 182 8.32 -9.04 4.69
C TYR A 182 9.05 -9.93 3.69
N GLY A 183 9.29 -9.45 2.46
CA GLY A 183 9.93 -10.25 1.43
C GLY A 183 9.98 -9.59 0.05
N SER A 184 10.33 -10.37 -0.96
CA SER A 184 10.35 -9.92 -2.35
C SER A 184 10.07 -11.06 -3.33
N TRP A 185 9.61 -10.69 -4.53
CA TRP A 185 9.47 -11.63 -5.64
C TRP A 185 10.84 -11.90 -6.25
N GLN A 186 11.27 -13.17 -6.23
CA GLN A 186 12.49 -13.63 -6.85
C GLN A 186 12.16 -14.43 -8.11
N ASN A 187 12.81 -14.09 -9.21
CA ASN A 187 12.66 -14.83 -10.46
C ASN A 187 13.55 -16.07 -10.45
N ASN A 188 12.99 -17.21 -10.85
CA ASN A 188 13.78 -18.39 -11.14
C ASN A 188 14.15 -18.46 -12.63
N SER A 189 15.10 -19.35 -12.95
CA SER A 189 15.57 -19.62 -14.32
C SER A 189 14.44 -20.04 -15.26
N SER A 190 13.36 -20.61 -14.74
CA SER A 190 12.15 -21.01 -15.49
C SER A 190 11.23 -19.84 -15.84
N GLY A 191 11.58 -18.59 -15.48
CA GLY A 191 10.76 -17.41 -15.77
C GLY A 191 9.50 -17.31 -14.90
N THR A 192 9.46 -18.03 -13.78
CA THR A 192 8.43 -17.89 -12.74
C THR A 192 8.98 -17.10 -11.56
N SER A 193 8.12 -16.33 -10.91
CA SER A 193 8.50 -15.55 -9.73
C SER A 193 7.94 -16.21 -8.49
N ILE A 194 8.79 -16.42 -7.47
CA ILE A 194 8.41 -16.98 -6.18
C ILE A 194 8.58 -15.92 -5.10
N TRP A 195 7.72 -15.95 -4.08
CA TRP A 195 7.87 -15.10 -2.92
C TRP A 195 9.01 -15.62 -2.04
N ALA A 196 9.96 -14.74 -1.72
CA ALA A 196 11.04 -15.00 -0.80
C ALA A 196 10.91 -14.10 0.42
N TRP A 197 10.76 -14.71 1.59
CA TRP A 197 10.66 -14.03 2.88
C TRP A 197 12.01 -13.47 3.34
N TYR A 198 11.98 -12.39 4.11
CA TYR A 198 13.17 -11.78 4.71
C TYR A 198 13.43 -12.27 6.13
N GLY A 199 14.71 -12.49 6.45
CA GLY A 199 15.17 -12.78 7.80
C GLY A 199 14.38 -13.92 8.47
N MET A 200 13.87 -13.65 9.67
CA MET A 200 13.12 -14.62 10.47
C MET A 200 11.76 -14.99 9.86
N TYR A 201 11.19 -14.18 8.97
CA TYR A 201 9.99 -14.55 8.23
C TYR A 201 10.22 -15.73 7.27
N ALA A 202 11.48 -16.11 6.97
CA ALA A 202 11.80 -17.32 6.23
C ALA A 202 11.21 -18.59 6.84
N MET A 203 10.91 -18.58 8.14
CA MET A 203 10.23 -19.68 8.85
C MET A 203 8.84 -20.00 8.29
N PHE A 204 8.16 -19.05 7.63
CA PHE A 204 6.92 -19.35 6.88
C PHE A 204 7.12 -20.46 5.85
N SER A 205 8.33 -20.59 5.28
CA SER A 205 8.64 -21.61 4.27
C SER A 205 8.60 -23.04 4.82
N ASN A 206 8.67 -23.23 6.15
CA ASN A 206 8.66 -24.55 6.77
C ASN A 206 7.26 -25.19 6.77
N PHE A 207 6.21 -24.37 6.69
CA PHE A 207 4.82 -24.85 6.75
C PHE A 207 3.93 -24.28 5.64
N THR A 208 4.50 -23.48 4.73
CA THR A 208 3.83 -23.04 3.51
C THR A 208 4.53 -23.59 2.27
N ARG A 209 3.75 -23.95 1.25
CA ARG A 209 4.32 -24.30 -0.05
C ARG A 209 4.90 -23.04 -0.71
N PRO A 210 5.93 -23.15 -1.56
CA PRO A 210 6.44 -22.03 -2.32
C PRO A 210 5.32 -21.25 -3.02
N ILE A 211 5.30 -19.94 -2.82
CA ILE A 211 4.21 -19.07 -3.27
C ILE A 211 4.61 -18.47 -4.61
N GLY A 212 4.07 -19.02 -5.70
CA GLY A 212 4.26 -18.49 -7.05
C GLY A 212 3.42 -17.24 -7.29
N TYR A 213 4.01 -16.23 -7.93
CA TYR A 213 3.38 -14.93 -8.19
C TYR A 213 2.08 -15.04 -8.98
N ASP A 214 2.04 -15.90 -10.01
CA ASP A 214 0.85 -16.04 -10.84
C ASP A 214 -0.32 -16.70 -10.09
N ARG A 215 -0.06 -17.80 -9.37
CA ARG A 215 -1.05 -18.46 -8.53
C ARG A 215 -1.54 -17.55 -7.41
N TRP A 216 -0.62 -16.89 -6.70
CA TRP A 216 -0.99 -15.93 -5.65
C TRP A 216 -1.80 -14.77 -6.21
N SER A 217 -1.43 -14.24 -7.37
CA SER A 217 -2.15 -13.14 -8.02
C SER A 217 -3.62 -13.48 -8.27
N GLY A 218 -3.89 -14.69 -8.77
CA GLY A 218 -5.24 -15.18 -9.03
C GLY A 218 -6.03 -15.53 -7.76
N ASN A 219 -5.38 -16.14 -6.77
CA ASN A 219 -6.04 -16.79 -5.62
C ASN A 219 -5.72 -16.16 -4.25
N ARG A 220 -5.24 -14.91 -4.20
CA ARG A 220 -5.04 -14.22 -2.92
C ARG A 220 -6.35 -13.80 -2.26
N GLY A 221 -6.38 -13.90 -0.94
CA GLY A 221 -7.39 -13.27 -0.09
C GLY A 221 -7.18 -11.76 0.04
N TYR A 222 -8.01 -11.18 0.90
CA TYR A 222 -7.91 -9.78 1.29
C TYR A 222 -6.68 -9.57 2.19
N SER A 223 -5.97 -8.48 1.92
CA SER A 223 -4.95 -7.92 2.79
C SER A 223 -5.10 -6.41 2.75
N TYR A 224 -5.06 -5.77 3.91
CA TYR A 224 -5.10 -4.33 3.97
C TYR A 224 -3.98 -3.72 3.14
N TYR A 225 -2.75 -4.23 3.24
CA TYR A 225 -1.64 -3.75 2.42
C TYR A 225 -1.97 -3.86 0.93
N ASN A 226 -2.38 -5.03 0.44
CA ASN A 226 -2.55 -5.25 -0.99
C ASN A 226 -3.76 -4.51 -1.58
N ASP A 227 -4.84 -4.37 -0.79
CA ASP A 227 -6.13 -3.87 -1.28
C ASP A 227 -6.40 -2.41 -0.93
N VAL A 228 -5.74 -1.86 0.10
CA VAL A 228 -5.98 -0.49 0.59
C VAL A 228 -4.69 0.32 0.68
N GLY A 229 -3.67 -0.24 1.33
CA GLY A 229 -2.48 0.49 1.79
C GLY A 229 -1.31 0.54 0.83
N ARG A 230 -1.28 -0.25 -0.26
CA ARG A 230 -0.07 -0.53 -1.05
C ARG A 230 0.68 0.73 -1.44
N TYR A 231 -0.01 1.71 -2.02
CA TYR A 231 0.63 2.95 -2.48
C TYR A 231 1.28 3.77 -1.34
N ARG A 232 0.79 3.65 -0.10
CA ARG A 232 1.35 4.33 1.07
C ARG A 232 2.58 3.58 1.60
N TYR A 233 2.56 2.25 1.55
CA TYR A 233 3.54 1.38 2.21
C TYR A 233 4.62 0.80 1.27
N THR A 234 4.52 1.03 -0.03
CA THR A 234 5.53 0.64 -1.03
C THR A 234 6.37 1.85 -1.46
N SER A 235 7.70 1.78 -1.34
CA SER A 235 8.59 2.83 -1.83
C SER A 235 8.63 2.88 -3.38
N PRO A 236 9.04 4.01 -3.99
CA PRO A 236 9.15 4.11 -5.45
C PRO A 236 9.98 2.99 -6.09
N LYS A 237 11.15 2.69 -5.49
CA LYS A 237 12.04 1.61 -5.97
C LYS A 237 11.36 0.24 -5.89
N GLN A 238 10.64 -0.04 -4.80
CA GLN A 238 9.89 -1.29 -4.63
C GLN A 238 8.71 -1.38 -5.61
N ALA A 239 8.00 -0.27 -5.87
CA ALA A 239 6.90 -0.22 -6.81
C ALA A 239 7.37 -0.57 -8.24
N THR A 240 8.52 -0.02 -8.66
CA THR A 240 9.17 -0.36 -9.93
C THR A 240 9.55 -1.84 -10.02
N SER A 241 10.11 -2.40 -8.95
CA SER A 241 10.44 -3.83 -8.89
C SER A 241 9.20 -4.72 -9.06
N GLN A 242 8.12 -4.42 -8.33
CA GLN A 242 6.85 -5.15 -8.46
C GLN A 242 6.22 -5.00 -9.84
N ALA A 243 6.32 -3.81 -10.47
CA ALA A 243 5.87 -3.60 -11.84
C ALA A 243 6.66 -4.47 -12.83
N LYS A 244 7.99 -4.59 -12.65
CA LYS A 244 8.82 -5.48 -13.47
C LYS A 244 8.40 -6.95 -13.34
N THR A 245 8.13 -7.43 -12.12
CA THR A 245 7.60 -8.79 -11.89
C THR A 245 6.27 -9.00 -12.62
N PHE A 246 5.38 -8.01 -12.59
CA PHE A 246 4.12 -8.04 -13.32
C PHE A 246 4.33 -8.12 -14.84
N GLU A 247 5.11 -7.22 -15.42
CA GLU A 247 5.35 -7.19 -16.87
C GLU A 247 5.97 -8.48 -17.39
N GLN A 248 6.94 -9.03 -16.66
CA GLN A 248 7.58 -10.29 -17.02
C GLN A 248 6.58 -11.44 -17.01
N THR A 249 5.75 -11.52 -15.98
CA THR A 249 4.71 -12.56 -15.88
C THR A 249 3.67 -12.38 -16.97
N LYS A 250 3.22 -11.15 -17.22
CA LYS A 250 2.25 -10.85 -18.28
C LYS A 250 2.79 -11.24 -19.66
N LYS A 251 4.04 -10.90 -19.96
CA LYS A 251 4.69 -11.29 -21.22
C LYS A 251 4.72 -12.81 -21.39
N ARG A 252 5.06 -13.56 -20.33
CA ARG A 252 5.04 -15.02 -20.33
C ARG A 252 3.65 -15.58 -20.63
N PHE A 253 2.62 -15.11 -19.92
CA PHE A 253 1.25 -15.57 -20.15
C PHE A 253 0.76 -15.24 -21.56
N ASN A 254 1.04 -14.03 -22.06
CA ASN A 254 0.69 -13.62 -23.42
C ASN A 254 1.35 -14.54 -24.47
N SER A 255 2.61 -14.93 -24.28
CA SER A 255 3.29 -15.88 -25.18
C SER A 255 2.67 -17.29 -25.17
N GLN A 256 1.92 -17.63 -24.13
CA GLN A 256 1.15 -18.88 -24.02
C GLN A 256 -0.32 -18.72 -24.48
N GLY A 257 -0.69 -17.57 -25.07
CA GLY A 257 -2.06 -17.27 -25.44
C GLY A 257 -3.02 -17.06 -24.25
N LYS A 258 -2.49 -16.87 -23.04
CA LYS A 258 -3.26 -16.66 -21.81
C LYS A 258 -3.24 -15.19 -21.40
N ARG A 259 -4.34 -14.73 -20.80
CA ARG A 259 -4.42 -13.40 -20.18
C ARG A 259 -3.90 -13.46 -18.74
N PHE A 260 -3.12 -12.46 -18.32
CA PHE A 260 -2.71 -12.28 -16.93
C PHE A 260 -2.99 -10.84 -16.49
N ASP A 261 -3.87 -10.70 -15.50
CA ASP A 261 -4.21 -9.42 -14.89
C ASP A 261 -3.37 -9.17 -13.64
N SER A 262 -3.15 -7.90 -13.33
CA SER A 262 -2.35 -7.51 -12.15
C SER A 262 -3.07 -7.92 -10.86
N PRO A 263 -2.33 -8.43 -9.85
CA PRO A 263 -2.89 -8.76 -8.53
C PRO A 263 -3.51 -7.55 -7.82
N TYR A 264 -3.16 -6.35 -8.27
CA TYR A 264 -3.58 -5.06 -7.71
C TYR A 264 -4.62 -4.33 -8.58
N ALA A 265 -5.04 -4.93 -9.71
CA ALA A 265 -6.03 -4.31 -10.59
C ALA A 265 -7.44 -4.26 -9.97
N LYS A 266 -7.71 -5.17 -9.02
CA LYS A 266 -8.99 -5.25 -8.30
C LYS A 266 -8.73 -5.50 -6.82
N THR A 267 -9.53 -4.86 -5.98
CA THR A 267 -9.56 -5.12 -4.54
C THR A 267 -10.31 -6.41 -4.26
N ARG A 268 -9.78 -7.22 -3.34
CA ARG A 268 -10.44 -8.43 -2.86
C ARG A 268 -11.56 -8.09 -1.89
N THR A 269 -12.60 -8.93 -1.89
CA THR A 269 -13.70 -8.80 -0.93
C THR A 269 -13.21 -9.33 0.41
N GLY A 270 -13.25 -8.52 1.46
CA GLY A 270 -12.88 -9.01 2.77
C GLY A 270 -12.75 -7.96 3.86
N SER A 271 -12.53 -6.69 3.52
CA SER A 271 -12.42 -5.61 4.51
C SER A 271 -13.68 -5.45 5.36
N THR A 272 -13.50 -5.30 6.67
CA THR A 272 -14.54 -4.88 7.61
C THR A 272 -13.99 -3.79 8.54
N SER A 273 -14.85 -2.93 9.08
CA SER A 273 -14.51 -2.00 10.17
C SER A 273 -13.22 -1.18 9.99
N LEU A 274 -12.90 -0.80 8.75
CA LEU A 274 -11.77 0.08 8.45
C LEU A 274 -12.00 1.48 9.00
N SER A 275 -10.93 2.16 9.40
CA SER A 275 -10.99 3.56 9.80
C SER A 275 -11.54 4.43 8.67
N ARG A 276 -12.06 5.62 9.01
CA ARG A 276 -12.58 6.57 8.00
C ARG A 276 -11.48 6.98 7.01
N GLN A 277 -10.26 7.12 7.50
CA GLN A 277 -9.04 7.43 6.73
C GLN A 277 -8.71 6.34 5.71
N SER A 278 -8.92 5.07 6.09
CA SER A 278 -8.76 3.93 5.19
C SER A 278 -9.89 3.86 4.16
N ALA A 279 -11.13 4.11 4.60
CA ALA A 279 -12.33 4.05 3.75
C ALA A 279 -12.38 5.16 2.70
N SER A 280 -11.78 6.32 2.96
CA SER A 280 -11.70 7.45 1.99
C SER A 280 -10.67 7.22 0.87
N THR A 281 -10.00 6.07 0.83
CA THR A 281 -9.00 5.77 -0.20
C THR A 281 -9.68 5.61 -1.57
N PRO A 282 -9.21 6.30 -2.63
CA PRO A 282 -9.86 6.23 -3.93
C PRO A 282 -9.79 4.81 -4.50
N LYS A 283 -10.97 4.19 -4.74
CA LYS A 283 -11.10 2.83 -5.27
C LYS A 283 -10.39 2.70 -6.62
N ALA A 284 -9.75 1.55 -6.86
CA ALA A 284 -9.01 1.22 -8.08
C ALA A 284 -9.80 1.46 -9.38
N SER A 285 -11.13 1.41 -9.35
CA SER A 285 -12.02 1.54 -10.51
C SER A 285 -12.66 2.91 -10.75
N SER A 286 -12.46 3.92 -9.88
CA SER A 286 -13.32 5.13 -9.89
C SER A 286 -12.68 6.46 -10.32
N THR A 287 -11.43 6.48 -10.80
CA THR A 287 -10.77 7.75 -11.13
C THR A 287 -10.87 8.10 -12.61
N THR A 288 -12.03 8.64 -12.96
CA THR A 288 -12.16 9.58 -14.06
C THR A 288 -12.02 10.98 -13.48
N GLN A 289 -10.99 11.69 -13.96
CA GLN A 289 -10.79 13.15 -13.91
C GLN A 289 -10.35 13.77 -12.56
N SER A 290 -9.16 14.37 -12.61
CA SER A 290 -8.75 15.56 -11.83
C SER A 290 -8.21 15.38 -10.39
N ALA A 291 -7.11 14.63 -10.23
CA ALA A 291 -5.96 14.97 -9.37
C ALA A 291 -4.85 13.91 -9.56
N SER A 292 -3.66 14.36 -9.97
CA SER A 292 -2.35 13.67 -9.96
C SER A 292 -2.30 12.13 -10.18
N ARG A 293 -2.19 11.76 -11.47
CA ARG A 293 -1.80 10.44 -11.98
C ARG A 293 -0.32 10.07 -11.69
N LYS A 294 0.18 10.13 -10.46
CA LYS A 294 1.64 9.98 -10.24
C LYS A 294 2.11 8.80 -9.37
N PHE A 295 1.21 8.00 -8.79
CA PHE A 295 1.58 6.71 -8.15
C PHE A 295 0.75 5.51 -8.64
N ARG A 296 -0.04 5.69 -9.69
CA ARG A 296 -0.86 4.63 -10.28
C ARG A 296 -0.22 4.18 -11.58
N SER A 297 0.27 2.94 -11.61
CA SER A 297 0.67 2.27 -12.85
C SER A 297 -0.45 2.43 -13.89
N SER A 298 -0.15 3.09 -15.00
CA SER A 298 -1.07 3.30 -16.13
C SER A 298 -1.45 2.01 -16.87
N TYR A 299 -1.04 0.85 -16.37
CA TYR A 299 -0.98 -0.37 -17.14
C TYR A 299 -2.01 -1.41 -16.67
N SER A 300 -3.28 -1.11 -16.88
CA SER A 300 -4.36 -2.12 -16.90
C SER A 300 -5.65 -1.64 -17.57
N LYS A 301 -5.59 -0.72 -18.55
CA LYS A 301 -6.76 -0.41 -19.40
C LYS A 301 -6.72 -1.24 -20.67
N ASP A 302 -7.03 -2.53 -20.51
CA ASP A 302 -7.61 -3.32 -21.60
C ASP A 302 -9.07 -3.61 -21.21
N SER A 303 -9.92 -2.61 -21.47
CA SER A 303 -11.36 -2.77 -21.47
C SER A 303 -11.88 -2.12 -22.74
N SER A 304 -12.18 -2.97 -23.73
CA SER A 304 -13.06 -2.65 -24.83
C SER A 304 -14.40 -2.18 -24.26
N PHE A 305 -14.61 -0.87 -24.23
CA PHE A 305 -15.89 -0.29 -23.84
C PHE A 305 -16.91 -0.52 -24.97
N ARG A 306 -17.66 -1.63 -24.89
CA ARG A 306 -18.98 -1.70 -25.49
C ARG A 306 -19.96 -1.02 -24.54
N ASN A 307 -20.32 0.21 -24.88
CA ASN A 307 -21.40 0.97 -24.29
C ASN A 307 -22.72 0.28 -24.61
N SER A 308 -23.34 -0.39 -23.65
CA SER A 308 -24.75 -0.79 -23.73
C SER A 308 -25.49 -0.25 -22.52
N SER A 309 -26.01 0.96 -22.68
CA SER A 309 -27.02 1.53 -21.80
C SER A 309 -28.40 1.12 -22.32
N SER A 310 -29.07 0.22 -21.63
CA SER A 310 -30.53 0.14 -21.68
C SER A 310 -31.07 -0.13 -20.27
N ARG A 311 -31.51 0.96 -19.64
CA ARG A 311 -32.28 0.96 -18.41
C ARG A 311 -33.66 0.36 -18.72
N THR A 312 -33.98 -0.79 -18.15
CA THR A 312 -35.37 -1.27 -18.07
C THR A 312 -35.97 -0.72 -16.77
N SER A 313 -36.75 0.36 -16.85
CA SER A 313 -37.53 0.84 -15.71
C SER A 313 -38.74 -0.08 -15.51
N ARG A 314 -38.79 -0.81 -14.39
CA ARG A 314 -40.00 -1.50 -13.96
C ARG A 314 -40.98 -0.47 -13.41
N GLY A 315 -42.05 -0.21 -14.17
CA GLY A 315 -43.16 0.64 -13.76
C GLY A 315 -44.04 -0.01 -12.69
N VAL A 316 -44.42 0.78 -11.71
CA VAL A 316 -45.31 0.43 -10.60
C VAL A 316 -46.74 0.26 -11.13
N ARG A 317 -47.33 -0.93 -10.97
CA ARG A 317 -48.75 -1.19 -11.20
C ARG A 317 -49.57 -0.56 -10.06
N ARG A 318 -50.41 0.42 -10.38
CA ARG A 318 -51.65 0.77 -9.64
C ARG A 318 -52.80 0.77 -10.64
N GLY A 319 -53.96 0.30 -10.18
CA GLY A 319 -55.02 -0.33 -10.98
C GLY A 319 -55.93 0.59 -11.79
N LYS A 320 -56.79 -0.05 -12.60
CA LYS A 320 -58.23 -0.20 -12.37
C LYS A 320 -58.67 -1.55 -12.91
#